data_AF-A0A7J3BBH4-F1
#
_entry.id   AF-A0A7J3BBH4-F1
#
_cell.length_a   1.000
_cell.length_b   1.000
_cell.length_c   1.000
_cell.angle_alpha   90.00
_cell.angle_beta   90.00
_cell.angle_gamma   90.00
#
_symmetry.space_group_name_H-M   'P 1'
#
loop_
_entity.id
_entity.type
_entity.pdbx_description
1 polymer ?
#
loop_
_entity_poly.entity_id
_entity_poly.type
_entity_poly.pdbx_seq_one_letter_code
_entity_poly.pdbx_strand_id
1 'polypeptide(L)'
;MPFEDETFDAVISECIVCLVPDKQKALNEKARVLKPGGRVIMHDVISLFTMPEALRSDPALYCGCIGGATSIEEYKAMMEKAGLGEIRVFDFTKQAQKAIMRVISSAAANLEGGGQPRQVLEFVHKGGL
;
A
#
# COMPACT_ATOMS: atom_id res chain seq x y z
N MET A 1 -12.74 1.74 15.96
CA MET A 1 -12.56 0.29 16.25
C MET A 1 -12.91 0.06 17.72
N PRO A 2 -13.61 -1.02 18.14
CA PRO A 2 -14.17 -1.13 19.49
C PRO A 2 -13.17 -1.68 20.53
N PHE A 3 -11.89 -1.33 20.40
CA PHE A 3 -10.86 -1.70 21.38
C PHE A 3 -10.44 -0.46 22.15
N GLU A 4 -10.11 -0.67 23.43
CA GLU A 4 -9.55 0.37 24.29
C GLU A 4 -8.15 0.80 23.81
N ASP A 5 -7.69 1.93 24.32
CA ASP A 5 -6.33 2.42 24.09
C ASP A 5 -5.33 1.47 24.77
N GLU A 6 -4.09 1.45 24.30
CA GLU A 6 -2.97 0.77 24.99
C GLU A 6 -3.23 -0.70 25.39
N THR A 7 -3.97 -1.44 24.55
CA THR A 7 -4.45 -2.78 24.89
C THR A 7 -3.50 -3.88 24.41
N PHE A 8 -2.86 -3.70 23.25
CA PHE A 8 -2.10 -4.76 22.58
C PHE A 8 -0.60 -4.49 22.58
N ASP A 9 0.19 -5.56 22.66
CA ASP A 9 1.64 -5.48 22.51
C ASP A 9 2.06 -5.39 21.03
N ALA A 10 1.24 -5.94 20.12
CA ALA A 10 1.48 -5.87 18.69
C ALA A 10 0.18 -5.82 17.88
N VAL A 11 0.23 -5.15 16.73
CA VAL A 11 -0.80 -5.16 15.70
C VAL A 11 -0.21 -5.66 14.40
N ILE A 12 -0.77 -6.74 13.86
CA ILE A 12 -0.34 -7.35 12.61
C ILE A 12 -1.41 -7.14 11.55
N SER A 13 -1.03 -6.78 10.33
CA SER A 13 -1.95 -6.81 9.19
C SER A 13 -1.24 -7.15 7.89
N GLU A 14 -1.97 -7.80 6.99
CA GLU A 14 -1.49 -8.22 5.69
C GLU A 14 -2.40 -7.60 4.63
N CYS A 15 -1.81 -6.90 3.66
CA CYS A 15 -2.44 -6.31 2.48
C CYS A 15 -3.79 -5.62 2.73
N ILE A 16 -3.86 -4.72 3.73
CA ILE A 16 -5.11 -4.04 4.07
C ILE A 16 -5.03 -2.51 4.04
N VAL A 17 -3.85 -1.92 4.27
CA VAL A 17 -3.75 -0.46 4.34
C VAL A 17 -3.86 0.15 2.93
N CYS A 18 -3.43 -0.57 1.89
CA CYS A 18 -3.73 -0.22 0.49
C CYS A 18 -5.23 -0.19 0.16
N LEU A 19 -6.08 -0.95 0.87
CA LEU A 19 -7.52 -1.10 0.60
C LEU A 19 -8.42 -0.20 1.43
N VAL A 20 -7.90 0.47 2.46
CA VAL A 20 -8.72 1.39 3.26
C VAL A 20 -8.77 2.77 2.61
N PRO A 21 -9.95 3.44 2.58
CA PRO A 21 -10.07 4.79 2.03
C PRO A 21 -9.24 5.83 2.80
N ASP A 22 -9.16 5.70 4.12
CA ASP A 22 -8.41 6.59 5.01
C ASP A 22 -7.27 5.83 5.70
N LYS A 23 -6.12 5.82 5.03
CA LYS A 23 -4.90 5.15 5.49
C LYS A 23 -4.36 5.76 6.78
N GLN A 24 -4.42 7.09 6.91
CA GLN A 24 -3.94 7.77 8.11
C GLN A 24 -4.79 7.40 9.32
N LYS A 25 -6.11 7.39 9.18
CA LYS A 25 -7.01 6.95 10.27
C LYS A 25 -6.76 5.51 10.67
N ALA A 26 -6.52 4.62 9.70
CA ALA A 26 -6.18 3.22 10.01
C ALA A 26 -4.87 3.12 10.79
N LEU A 27 -3.82 3.87 10.41
CA LEU A 27 -2.55 3.91 11.14
C LEU A 27 -2.68 4.54 12.54
N ASN A 28 -3.49 5.59 12.68
CA ASN A 28 -3.78 6.20 13.98
C ASN A 28 -4.48 5.21 14.92
N GLU A 29 -5.46 4.45 14.43
CA GLU A 29 -6.12 3.44 15.25
C GLU A 29 -5.17 2.29 15.63
N LYS A 30 -4.27 1.88 14.73
CA LYS A 30 -3.23 0.89 15.05
C LYS A 30 -2.31 1.39 16.16
N ALA A 31 -1.91 2.67 16.11
CA ALA A 31 -1.08 3.27 17.14
C ALA A 31 -1.82 3.41 18.48
N ARG A 32 -3.08 3.87 18.46
CA ARG A 32 -3.91 4.08 19.67
C ARG A 32 -4.06 2.81 20.51
N VAL A 33 -4.28 1.66 19.88
CA VAL A 33 -4.51 0.40 20.59
C VAL A 33 -3.23 -0.28 21.07
N LEU A 34 -2.05 0.26 20.72
CA LEU A 34 -0.77 -0.29 21.17
C LEU A 34 -0.37 0.26 22.53
N LYS A 35 0.10 -0.62 23.41
CA LYS A 35 0.79 -0.22 24.64
C LYS A 35 2.04 0.61 24.31
N PRO A 36 2.55 1.41 25.28
CA PRO A 36 3.88 2.00 25.15
C PRO A 36 4.95 0.93 24.86
N GLY A 37 5.70 1.12 23.78
CA GLY A 37 6.70 0.16 23.30
C GLY A 37 6.15 -1.00 22.44
N GLY A 38 4.83 -1.01 22.19
CA GLY A 38 4.18 -1.94 21.28
C GLY A 38 4.59 -1.73 19.82
N ARG A 39 4.24 -2.69 18.94
CA ARG A 39 4.72 -2.71 17.56
C ARG A 39 3.63 -2.91 16.52
N VAL A 40 3.74 -2.19 15.41
CA VAL A 40 2.98 -2.48 14.19
C VAL A 40 3.85 -3.31 13.24
N ILE A 41 3.31 -4.42 12.75
CA ILE A 41 3.94 -5.26 11.72
C ILE A 41 2.97 -5.33 10.54
N MET A 42 3.41 -4.88 9.37
CA MET A 42 2.58 -4.90 8.18
C MET A 42 3.35 -5.42 6.98
N HIS A 43 2.64 -6.16 6.15
CA HIS A 43 3.05 -6.50 4.80
C HIS A 43 2.03 -5.88 3.85
N ASP A 44 2.48 -5.13 2.86
CA ASP A 44 1.61 -4.44 1.92
C ASP A 44 2.30 -4.27 0.57
N VAL A 45 1.50 -3.99 -0.47
CA VAL A 45 2.01 -3.64 -1.79
C VAL A 45 2.42 -2.18 -1.79
N ILE A 46 3.67 -1.92 -2.18
CA ILE A 46 4.30 -0.61 -2.15
C ILE A 46 4.54 -0.14 -3.56
N SER A 47 4.24 1.14 -3.82
CA SER A 47 4.50 1.74 -5.13
C SER A 47 5.83 2.49 -5.15
N LEU A 48 6.75 2.11 -6.05
CA LEU A 48 8.02 2.82 -6.22
C LEU A 48 7.85 4.16 -6.93
N PHE A 49 6.79 4.30 -7.72
CA PHE A 49 6.45 5.50 -8.46
C PHE A 49 5.00 5.90 -8.21
N THR A 50 4.62 7.12 -8.57
CA THR A 50 3.22 7.54 -8.50
C THR A 50 2.34 6.64 -9.37
N MET A 51 1.36 5.99 -8.74
CA MET A 51 0.38 5.15 -9.45
C MET A 51 -0.46 6.01 -10.42
N PRO A 52 -0.51 5.67 -11.72
CA PRO A 52 -1.40 6.31 -12.68
C PRO A 52 -2.86 6.16 -12.27
N GLU A 53 -3.67 7.19 -12.54
CA GLU A 53 -5.08 7.19 -12.14
C GLU A 53 -5.86 6.01 -12.74
N ALA A 54 -5.56 5.65 -13.99
CA ALA A 54 -6.19 4.51 -14.66
C ALA A 54 -5.95 3.17 -13.92
N LEU A 55 -4.80 3.00 -13.25
CA LEU A 55 -4.52 1.80 -12.45
C LEU A 55 -5.13 1.90 -11.04
N ARG A 56 -5.21 3.12 -10.49
CA ARG A 56 -5.80 3.39 -9.18
C ARG A 56 -7.31 3.17 -9.18
N SER A 57 -7.99 3.60 -10.24
CA SER A 57 -9.46 3.52 -10.37
C SER A 57 -9.95 2.17 -10.90
N ASP A 58 -9.06 1.31 -11.39
CA ASP A 58 -9.43 -0.03 -11.85
C ASP A 58 -9.86 -0.89 -10.63
N PRO A 59 -11.12 -1.38 -10.59
CA PRO A 59 -11.61 -2.13 -9.43
C PRO A 59 -10.85 -3.45 -9.18
N ALA A 60 -10.40 -4.13 -10.23
CA ALA A 60 -9.68 -5.39 -10.10
C ALA A 60 -8.27 -5.16 -9.53
N LEU A 61 -7.58 -4.11 -9.99
CA LEU A 61 -6.28 -3.72 -9.44
C LEU A 61 -6.40 -3.16 -8.03
N TYR A 62 -7.45 -2.39 -7.74
CA TYR A 62 -7.72 -1.90 -6.39
C TYR A 62 -7.95 -3.08 -5.43
N CYS A 63 -8.87 -3.99 -5.74
CA CYS A 63 -9.11 -5.20 -4.95
C CYS A 63 -7.87 -6.12 -4.85
N GLY A 64 -7.02 -6.10 -5.87
CA GLY A 64 -5.73 -6.80 -5.89
C GLY A 64 -4.61 -6.11 -5.09
N CYS A 65 -4.92 -5.08 -4.30
CA CYS A 65 -3.96 -4.31 -3.48
C CYS A 65 -2.96 -3.45 -4.30
N ILE A 66 -3.05 -3.46 -5.63
CA ILE A 66 -2.14 -2.74 -6.53
C ILE A 66 -2.58 -1.30 -6.70
N GLY A 67 -3.84 -1.06 -7.08
CA GLY A 67 -4.34 0.28 -7.39
C GLY A 67 -4.29 1.23 -6.17
N GLY A 68 -4.44 0.67 -4.97
CA GLY A 68 -4.36 1.40 -3.71
C GLY A 68 -2.95 1.54 -3.12
N ALA A 69 -1.93 0.97 -3.78
CA ALA A 69 -0.55 0.97 -3.30
C ALA A 69 -0.03 2.40 -3.07
N THR A 70 0.82 2.55 -2.08
CA THR A 70 1.32 3.84 -1.57
C THR A 70 2.84 3.74 -1.45
N SER A 71 3.53 4.87 -1.61
CA SER A 71 5.00 4.87 -1.56
C SER A 71 5.54 4.60 -0.15
N ILE A 72 6.81 4.18 -0.07
CA ILE A 72 7.50 3.97 1.22
C ILE A 72 7.57 5.28 2.00
N GLU A 73 7.81 6.38 1.30
CA GLU A 73 7.95 7.72 1.87
C GLU A 73 6.62 8.18 2.48
N GLU A 74 5.50 7.99 1.78
CA GLU A 74 4.18 8.28 2.31
C GLU A 74 3.84 7.39 3.52
N TYR A 75 4.18 6.10 3.45
CA TYR A 75 4.00 5.20 4.60
C TYR A 75 4.77 5.67 5.83
N LYS A 76 6.06 6.02 5.65
CA LYS A 76 6.89 6.54 6.74
C LYS A 76 6.30 7.80 7.34
N ALA A 77 5.92 8.77 6.49
CA ALA A 77 5.32 10.02 6.95
C ALA A 77 4.00 9.78 7.72
N MET A 78 3.12 8.89 7.23
CA MET A 78 1.87 8.58 7.91
C MET A 78 2.09 7.82 9.23
N MET A 79 3.08 6.92 9.28
CA MET A 79 3.46 6.18 10.49
C MET A 79 4.04 7.13 11.55
N GLU A 80 4.97 8.00 11.17
CA GLU A 80 5.54 9.01 12.07
C GLU A 80 4.45 9.94 12.61
N LYS A 81 3.53 10.39 11.75
CA LYS A 81 2.36 11.20 12.15
C LYS A 81 1.43 10.47 13.13
N ALA A 82 1.34 9.15 13.03
CA ALA A 82 0.59 8.32 13.98
C ALA A 82 1.35 8.06 15.30
N GLY A 83 2.59 8.53 15.44
CA GLY A 83 3.44 8.32 16.62
C GLY A 83 4.33 7.07 16.54
N LEU A 84 4.49 6.45 15.36
CA LEU A 84 5.33 5.27 15.15
C LEU A 84 6.71 5.70 14.63
N GLY A 85 7.73 5.72 15.50
CA GLY A 85 9.03 6.35 15.21
C GLY A 85 10.19 5.43 14.81
N GLU A 86 10.09 4.10 14.99
CA GLU A 86 11.15 3.15 14.64
C GLU A 86 10.75 2.25 13.45
N ILE A 87 10.89 2.77 12.24
CA ILE A 87 10.40 2.09 11.03
C ILE A 87 11.51 1.26 10.39
N ARG A 88 11.29 -0.05 10.26
CA ARG A 88 12.15 -0.98 9.53
C ARG A 88 11.41 -1.53 8.32
N VAL A 89 12.07 -1.54 7.17
CA VAL A 89 11.50 -1.99 5.90
C VAL A 89 12.23 -3.25 5.44
N PHE A 90 11.46 -4.25 5.04
CA PHE A 90 11.97 -5.48 4.44
C PHE A 90 11.41 -5.60 3.03
N ASP A 91 12.30 -5.69 2.05
CA ASP A 91 11.95 -5.72 0.63
C ASP A 91 11.88 -7.16 0.11
N PHE A 92 10.68 -7.55 -0.33
CA PHE A 92 10.38 -8.86 -0.93
C PHE A 92 10.03 -8.75 -2.43
N THR A 93 10.38 -7.63 -3.07
CA THR A 93 10.02 -7.35 -4.46
C THR A 93 10.53 -8.43 -5.41
N LYS A 94 11.77 -8.91 -5.23
CA LYS A 94 12.38 -9.94 -6.11
C LYS A 94 11.55 -11.22 -6.19
N GLN A 95 10.81 -11.56 -5.14
CA GLN A 95 9.99 -12.76 -5.06
C GLN A 95 8.62 -12.58 -5.73
N ALA A 96 8.06 -11.36 -5.68
CA ALA A 96 6.69 -11.07 -6.13
C ALA A 96 6.60 -10.33 -7.48
N GLN A 97 7.66 -9.62 -7.89
CA GLN A 97 7.65 -8.67 -9.01
C GLN A 97 7.12 -9.28 -10.31
N LYS A 98 7.58 -10.49 -10.67
CA LYS A 98 7.14 -11.15 -11.91
C LYS A 98 5.63 -11.42 -11.94
N ALA A 99 5.04 -11.79 -10.80
CA ALA A 99 3.61 -12.05 -10.70
C ALA A 99 2.81 -10.74 -10.77
N ILE A 100 3.23 -9.74 -10.00
CA ILE A 100 2.59 -8.42 -9.96
C ILE A 100 2.63 -7.74 -11.33
N MET A 101 3.79 -7.74 -12.00
CA MET A 101 3.94 -7.12 -13.32
C MET A 101 3.08 -7.77 -14.39
N ARG A 102 2.78 -9.08 -14.28
CA ARG A 102 1.85 -9.76 -15.18
C ARG A 102 0.42 -9.28 -14.98
N VAL A 103 0.00 -9.08 -13.73
CA VAL A 103 -1.33 -8.53 -13.41
C VAL A 103 -1.48 -7.13 -13.96
N ILE A 104 -0.49 -6.26 -13.73
CA ILE A 104 -0.50 -4.87 -14.23
C ILE A 104 -0.52 -4.84 -15.75
N SER A 105 0.32 -5.65 -16.40
CA SER A 105 0.36 -5.72 -17.87
C SER A 105 -0.96 -6.21 -18.47
N SER A 106 -1.60 -7.19 -17.84
CA SER A 106 -2.91 -7.70 -18.24
C SER A 106 -3.99 -6.62 -18.11
N ALA A 107 -4.01 -5.89 -16.98
CA ALA A 107 -4.95 -4.80 -16.78
C ALA A 107 -4.71 -3.66 -17.79
N ALA A 108 -3.45 -3.28 -18.03
CA ALA A 108 -3.08 -2.25 -18.99
C ALA A 108 -3.55 -2.57 -20.43
N ALA A 109 -3.53 -3.83 -20.84
CA ALA A 109 -3.99 -4.27 -22.15
C ALA A 109 -5.53 -4.20 -22.31
N ASN A 110 -6.27 -4.22 -21.19
CA ASN A 110 -7.73 -4.22 -21.15
C ASN A 110 -8.33 -2.85 -20.83
N LEU A 111 -7.51 -1.80 -20.70
CA LEU A 111 -7.99 -0.43 -20.49
C LEU A 111 -8.69 0.08 -21.76
N GLU A 112 -10.01 -0.08 -21.83
CA GLU A 112 -10.86 0.55 -22.85
C GLU A 112 -11.32 1.94 -22.37
N GLY A 113 -11.05 2.97 -23.18
CA GLY A 113 -11.61 4.32 -23.01
C GLY A 113 -10.86 5.25 -22.03
N GLY A 114 -10.32 6.35 -22.57
CA GLY A 114 -9.96 7.57 -21.81
C GLY A 114 -8.76 7.54 -20.87
N GLY A 115 -8.32 6.37 -20.39
CA GLY A 115 -7.12 6.23 -19.54
C GLY A 115 -5.86 6.52 -20.35
N GLN A 116 -4.91 7.29 -19.82
CA GLN A 116 -3.67 7.67 -20.52
C GLN A 116 -2.74 6.43 -20.68
N PRO A 117 -2.75 5.72 -21.83
CA PRO A 117 -2.05 4.43 -21.94
C PRO A 117 -0.54 4.61 -21.83
N ARG A 118 -0.06 5.78 -22.25
CA ARG A 118 1.33 6.20 -22.15
C ARG A 118 1.83 6.25 -20.70
N GLN A 119 1.05 6.78 -19.75
CA GLN A 119 1.46 6.85 -18.34
C GLN A 119 1.58 5.46 -17.72
N VAL A 120 0.67 4.55 -18.07
CA VAL A 120 0.69 3.15 -17.63
C VAL A 120 1.91 2.42 -18.20
N LEU A 121 2.20 2.60 -19.49
CA LEU A 121 3.38 2.03 -20.13
C LEU A 121 4.69 2.58 -19.55
N GLU A 122 4.76 3.89 -19.29
CA GLU A 122 5.91 4.51 -18.63
C GLU A 122 6.10 3.99 -17.20
N PHE A 123 5.01 3.80 -16.45
CA PHE A 123 5.04 3.20 -15.11
C PHE A 123 5.59 1.77 -15.16
N VAL A 124 5.09 0.94 -16.08
CA VAL A 124 5.57 -0.44 -16.28
C VAL A 124 7.04 -0.47 -16.68
N HIS A 125 7.47 0.41 -17.60
CA HIS A 125 8.85 0.46 -18.09
C HIS A 125 9.86 0.88 -17.02
N LYS A 126 9.46 1.75 -16.08
CA LYS A 126 10.30 2.16 -14.95
C LYS A 126 10.45 1.11 -13.86
N GLY A 127 9.80 -0.05 -14.02
CA GLY A 127 9.83 -1.13 -13.05
C GLY A 127 8.57 -1.22 -12.18
N GLY A 128 7.62 -0.29 -12.32
CA GLY A 128 6.31 -0.35 -11.69
C GLY A 128 6.35 -0.35 -10.15
N LEU A 129 5.80 -1.41 -9.57
CA LEU A 129 5.82 -1.73 -8.14
C LEU A 129 7.16 -2.42 -7.77
#